data_AF-A0A4Q3WD13-F1
#
_entry.id   AF-A0A4Q3WD13-F1
#
_cell.length_a   1.000
_cell.length_b   1.000
_cell.length_c   1.000
_cell.angle_alpha   90.00
_cell.angle_beta   90.00
_cell.angle_gamma   90.00
#
_symmetry.space_group_name_H-M   'P 1'
#
loop_
_entity.id
_entity.type
_entity.pdbx_description
1 polymer ?
#
loop_
_entity_poly.entity_id
_entity_poly.type
_entity_poly.pdbx_seq_one_letter_code
_entity_poly.pdbx_strand_id
1 'polypeptide(L)' 'QSMGTGQCNVKAYNRFLSRLIEKDKVRPSFIVSHELPLDQAPVGYKNFDQRNEGWTKVVLKPGG' A
#
# COMPACT_ATOMS: atom_id res chain seq x y z
N GLN A 1 -16.73 20.47 -10.41
CA GLN A 1 -16.23 19.12 -10.04
C GLN A 1 -16.78 18.79 -8.66
N SER A 2 -17.37 17.62 -8.43
CA SER A 2 -17.73 17.19 -7.07
C SER A 2 -16.60 16.34 -6.49
N MET A 3 -16.23 16.60 -5.24
CA MET A 3 -15.34 15.71 -4.51
C MET A 3 -16.15 14.53 -3.98
N GLY A 4 -15.78 13.31 -4.37
CA GLY A 4 -16.33 12.12 -3.74
C GLY A 4 -15.82 12.03 -2.30
N THR A 5 -16.73 11.98 -1.33
CA THR A 5 -16.41 11.81 0.09
C THR A 5 -16.79 10.40 0.55
N GLY A 6 -16.28 9.97 1.70
CA GLY A 6 -16.57 8.66 2.29
C GLY A 6 -15.58 7.57 1.90
N GLN A 7 -15.91 6.33 2.27
CA GLN A 7 -15.07 5.16 2.00
C GLN A 7 -15.09 4.81 0.51
N CYS A 8 -13.93 4.46 -0.05
CA CYS A 8 -13.83 4.05 -1.44
C CYS A 8 -14.59 2.73 -1.67
N ASN A 9 -15.42 2.67 -2.73
CA ASN A 9 -16.02 1.41 -3.19
C ASN A 9 -14.97 0.55 -3.90
N VAL A 10 -14.11 -0.10 -3.12
CA VAL A 10 -12.99 -0.91 -3.63
C VAL A 10 -13.45 -1.99 -4.61
N LYS A 11 -14.62 -2.62 -4.37
CA LYS A 11 -15.15 -3.70 -5.22
C LYS A 11 -15.53 -3.23 -6.63
N ALA A 12 -15.84 -1.95 -6.81
CA ALA A 12 -16.08 -1.39 -8.13
C ALA A 12 -14.81 -1.32 -8.99
N TYR A 13 -13.64 -1.14 -8.36
CA TYR A 13 -12.39 -0.83 -9.06
C TYR A 13 -11.35 -1.96 -9.04
N ASN A 14 -11.32 -2.79 -7.99
CA ASN A 14 -10.23 -3.73 -7.74
C ASN A 14 -9.97 -4.71 -8.90
N ARG A 15 -11.01 -5.24 -9.54
CA ARG A 15 -10.87 -6.16 -10.68
C ARG A 15 -10.23 -5.49 -11.89
N PHE A 16 -10.61 -4.25 -12.18
CA PHE A 16 -10.03 -3.51 -13.29
C PHE A 16 -8.56 -3.18 -13.00
N LEU A 17 -8.27 -2.64 -11.82
CA LEU A 17 -6.90 -2.30 -11.41
C LEU A 17 -5.99 -3.54 -11.37
N SER A 18 -6.49 -4.67 -10.87
CA SER A 18 -5.74 -5.93 -10.86
C SER A 18 -5.42 -6.42 -12.27
N ARG A 19 -6.34 -6.28 -13.24
CA ARG A 19 -6.07 -6.63 -14.64
C ARG A 19 -5.02 -5.74 -15.28
N LEU A 20 -4.89 -4.49 -14.84
CA LEU A 20 -3.81 -3.61 -15.32
C LEU A 20 -2.45 -4.10 -14.81
N ILE A 21 -2.38 -4.60 -13.57
CA ILE A 21 -1.17 -5.23 -13.03
C ILE A 21 -0.84 -6.50 -13.80
N GLU A 22 -1.83 -7.38 -13.98
CA GLU A 22 -1.68 -8.65 -14.71
C GLU A 22 -1.21 -8.47 -16.16
N LYS A 23 -1.63 -7.39 -16.82
CA LYS A 23 -1.24 -7.05 -18.21
C LYS A 23 0.03 -6.20 -18.29
N ASP A 24 0.81 -6.12 -17.22
CA ASP A 24 2.03 -5.32 -17.10
C ASP A 24 1.85 -3.83 -17.47
N LYS A 25 0.63 -3.29 -17.34
CA LYS A 25 0.35 -1.87 -17.61
C LYS A 25 0.74 -0.98 -16.44
N VAL A 26 0.77 -1.53 -15.22
CA VAL A 26 1.16 -0.82 -14.01
C VAL A 26 1.93 -1.77 -13.06
N ARG A 27 2.95 -1.25 -12.37
CA ARG A 27 3.76 -2.01 -11.41
C ARG A 27 3.77 -1.32 -10.05
N PRO A 28 2.70 -1.44 -9.23
CA PRO A 28 2.56 -0.65 -8.00
C PRO A 28 3.61 -0.97 -6.93
N SER A 29 4.44 -2.00 -7.10
CA SER A 29 5.55 -2.28 -6.19
C SER A 29 6.51 -1.11 -6.03
N PHE A 30 6.61 -0.19 -7.00
CA PHE A 30 7.50 0.98 -6.90
C PHE A 30 7.15 1.91 -5.73
N ILE A 31 5.91 1.92 -5.24
CA ILE A 31 5.52 2.74 -4.09
C ILE A 31 5.91 2.11 -2.75
N VAL A 32 6.21 0.80 -2.72
CA VAL A 32 6.57 0.08 -1.49
C VAL A 32 7.99 0.47 -1.08
N SER A 33 8.11 1.16 0.04
CA SER A 33 9.41 1.56 0.60
C SER A 33 10.08 0.46 1.42
N HIS A 34 9.30 -0.33 2.16
CA HIS A 34 9.82 -1.33 3.09
C HIS A 34 8.90 -2.55 3.13
N GLU A 35 9.50 -3.75 3.20
CA GLU A 35 8.82 -5.00 3.54
C GLU A 35 9.39 -5.50 4.86
N LEU A 36 8.53 -5.74 5.86
CA LEU A 36 8.95 -6.15 7.20
C LEU A 36 8.18 -7.40 7.65
N PRO A 37 8.78 -8.27 8.48
CA PRO A 37 8.01 -9.30 9.18
C PRO A 37 7.02 -8.67 10.18
N LEU A 38 5.96 -9.41 10.52
CA LEU A 38 4.87 -8.89 11.37
C LEU A 38 5.31 -8.51 12.80
N ASP A 39 6.31 -9.20 13.35
CA ASP A 39 6.92 -8.87 14.66
C ASP A 39 7.56 -7.48 14.69
N GLN A 40 7.99 -6.96 13.55
CA GLN A 40 8.54 -5.61 13.38
C GLN A 40 7.48 -4.54 13.06
N ALA A 41 6.18 -4.89 13.10
CA ALA A 41 5.11 -3.93 12.91
C ALA A 41 5.24 -2.66 13.78
N PRO A 42 5.62 -2.72 15.08
CA PRO A 42 5.79 -1.52 15.90
C PRO A 42 6.81 -0.53 15.33
N VAL A 43 7.92 -1.02 14.77
CA VAL A 43 8.93 -0.18 14.11
C VAL A 43 8.36 0.45 12.85
N GLY A 44 7.62 -0.32 12.05
CA GLY A 44 6.95 0.17 10.84
C GLY A 44 5.95 1.28 11.14
N TYR A 45 5.09 1.09 12.14
CA TYR A 45 4.13 2.10 12.57
C TYR A 45 4.81 3.37 13.08
N LYS A 46 5.85 3.25 13.92
CA LYS A 46 6.57 4.41 14.46
C LYS A 46 7.17 5.29 13.36
N ASN A 47 7.88 4.69 12.40
CA ASN A 47 8.54 5.47 11.35
C ASN A 47 7.54 6.08 10.35
N PHE A 48 6.46 5.35 10.02
CA PHE A 48 5.40 5.86 9.15
C PHE A 48 4.65 7.04 9.80
N ASP A 49 4.33 6.94 11.10
CA ASP A 49 3.69 8.00 11.87
C ASP A 49 4.57 9.26 11.98
N GLN A 50 5.85 9.07 12.27
CA GLN A 50 6.84 10.16 12.35
C GLN A 50 7.20 10.75 10.98
N ARG A 51 6.73 10.14 9.88
CA ARG A 51 7.05 10.53 8.49
C ARG A 51 8.55 10.62 8.25
N ASN A 52 9.31 9.68 8.81
CA ASN A 52 10.75 9.63 8.62
C ASN A 52 11.08 9.51 7.12
N GLU A 53 12.17 10.12 6.69
CA GLU A 53 12.58 10.10 5.29
C GLU A 53 12.71 8.67 4.77
N GLY A 54 12.14 8.41 3.58
CA GLY A 54 12.10 7.08 2.98
C GLY A 54 10.97 6.16 3.46
N TRP A 55 10.14 6.56 4.44
CA TRP A 55 9.03 5.73 4.95
C TRP A 55 7.68 6.14 4.37
N THR A 56 7.32 5.61 3.20
CA THR A 56 6.09 5.99 2.46
C THR A 56 5.03 4.89 2.38
N LYS A 57 5.45 3.62 2.29
CA LYS A 57 4.56 2.46 2.27
C LYS A 57 5.29 1.25 2.83
N VAL A 58 4.77 0.71 3.93
CA VAL A 58 5.26 -0.51 4.57
C VAL A 58 4.30 -1.65 4.27
N VAL A 59 4.82 -2.80 3.85
CA VAL A 59 4.06 -4.06 3.71
C VAL A 59 4.55 -5.03 4.78
N LEU A 60 3.62 -5.52 5.61
CA LEU A 60 3.93 -6.51 6.64
C LEU A 60 3.72 -7.92 6.10
N LYS A 61 4.71 -8.80 6.29
CA LYS A 61 4.67 -10.22 5.92
C LYS A 61 4.39 -11.05 7.19
N PRO A 62 3.21 -11.66 7.31
CA PRO A 62 2.81 -12.39 8.52
C PRO A 62 3.38 -13.81 8.66
N GLY A 63 3.92 -14.39 7.59
CA GLY A 63 4.45 -15.76 7.59
C GLY A 63 5.91 -15.81 7.14
N GLY A 64 6.81 -15.24 7.95
CA GLY A 64 8.25 -15.47 7.79
C GLY A 64 8.60 -16.95 7.80
#